data_AF-A0A7H9KBX2-F1
#
_entry.id   AF-A0A7H9KBX2-F1
#
_cell.length_a   1.000
_cell.length_b   1.000
_cell.length_c   1.000
_cell.angle_alpha   90.00
_cell.angle_beta   90.00
_cell.angle_gamma   90.00
#
_symmetry.space_group_name_H-M   'P 1'
#
loop_
_entity.id
_entity.type
_entity.pdbx_description
1 polymer ?
#
loop_
_entity_poly.entity_id
_entity_poly.type
_entity_poly.pdbx_seq_one_letter_code
_entity_poly.pdbx_strand_id
1 'polypeptide(L)' 'MAIKRFTVVRFTSRGREYEVDERLIKTLDRHRSQPDAHHIYLTDDTYFCATNVVQVNLIRQVQESRR' A
#
# COMPACT_ATOMS: atom_id res chain seq x y z
N MET A 1 -24.52 -1.62 7.63
CA MET A 1 -23.48 -0.73 7.07
C MET A 1 -22.57 -0.41 8.23
N ALA A 2 -21.31 -0.80 8.14
CA ALA A 2 -20.33 -0.57 9.19
C ALA A 2 -19.27 0.40 8.67
N ILE A 3 -18.81 1.31 9.53
CA ILE A 3 -17.63 2.12 9.24
C ILE A 3 -16.41 1.31 9.69
N LYS A 4 -15.49 1.05 8.77
CA LYS A 4 -14.23 0.34 9.07
C LYS A 4 -13.04 1.22 8.73
N ARG A 5 -11.98 1.05 9.51
CA ARG A 5 -10.68 1.68 9.29
C ARG A 5 -9.75 0.67 8.61
N PHE A 6 -9.07 1.13 7.57
CA PHE A 6 -8.08 0.39 6.81
C PHE A 6 -6.80 1.20 6.78
N THR A 7 -5.66 0.55 6.89
CA THR A 7 -4.37 1.20 6.73
C THR A 7 -3.80 0.75 5.39
N VAL A 8 -3.51 1.72 4.52
CA VAL A 8 -3.02 1.47 3.16
C VAL A 8 -1.69 2.18 2.97
N VAL A 9 -0.86 1.62 2.10
CA VAL A 9 0.35 2.26 1.59
C VAL A 9 0.05 2.77 0.19
N ARG A 10 0.17 4.07 0.00
CA ARG A 10 0.09 4.74 -1.30
C ARG A 10 1.48 4.98 -1.83
N PHE A 11 1.71 4.72 -3.11
CA PHE A 11 3.01 4.95 -3.72
C PHE A 11 2.91 5.10 -5.23
N THR A 12 3.92 5.70 -5.85
CA THR A 12 4.05 5.79 -7.30
C THR A 12 5.06 4.77 -7.79
N SER A 13 4.72 3.95 -8.78
CA SER A 13 5.67 3.08 -9.48
C SER A 13 5.48 3.21 -10.98
N ARG A 14 6.59 3.42 -11.71
CA ARG A 14 6.60 3.57 -13.18
C ARG A 14 5.56 4.59 -13.70
N GLY A 15 5.37 5.70 -12.98
CA GLY A 15 4.44 6.77 -13.33
C GLY A 15 2.96 6.48 -13.03
N ARG A 16 2.65 5.41 -12.29
CA ARG A 16 1.29 5.07 -11.85
C ARG A 16 1.19 5.08 -10.33
N GLU A 17 0.10 5.60 -9.82
CA GLU A 17 -0.22 5.55 -8.39
C GLU A 17 -0.90 4.23 -8.04
N TYR A 18 -0.46 3.66 -6.92
CA TYR A 18 -1.00 2.44 -6.34
C TYR A 18 -1.45 2.72 -4.92
N GLU A 19 -2.53 2.07 -4.52
CA GLU A 19 -3.01 2.01 -3.15
C GLU A 19 -3.14 0.54 -2.77
N VAL A 20 -2.33 0.09 -1.81
CA VAL A 20 -2.27 -1.30 -1.39
C VAL A 20 -2.54 -1.38 0.10
N ASP A 21 -3.39 -2.32 0.53
CA ASP A 21 -3.62 -2.59 1.95
C ASP A 21 -2.29 -2.98 2.62
N GLU A 22 -1.97 -2.38 3.76
CA GLU A 22 -0.71 -2.64 4.48
C GLU A 22 -0.53 -4.12 4.80
N ARG A 23 -1.62 -4.87 4.99
CA ARG A 23 -1.59 -6.32 5.25
C ARG A 23 -1.07 -7.13 4.08
N LEU A 24 -1.10 -6.58 2.87
CA LEU A 24 -0.57 -7.21 1.68
C LEU A 24 0.91 -6.90 1.47
N ILE A 25 1.51 -6.00 2.27
CA ILE A 25 2.93 -5.63 2.19
C ILE A 25 3.74 -6.64 3.01
N LYS A 26 4.63 -7.36 2.34
CA LYS A 26 5.59 -8.29 2.95
C LYS A 26 6.82 -7.56 3.46
N THR A 27 7.34 -6.60 2.68
CA THR A 27 8.54 -5.84 3.03
C THR A 27 8.53 -4.48 2.36
N LEU A 28 9.00 -3.46 3.08
CA LEU A 28 9.17 -2.08 2.61
C LEU A 28 10.56 -1.59 3.02
N ASP A 29 11.47 -1.53 2.07
CA ASP A 29 12.86 -1.13 2.29
C ASP A 29 13.22 0.12 1.50
N ARG A 30 14.15 0.93 2.02
CA ARG A 30 14.70 2.06 1.26
C ARG A 30 15.66 1.58 0.19
N HIS A 31 15.57 2.18 -1.00
CA HIS A 31 16.51 1.90 -2.08
C HIS A 31 17.88 2.49 -1.75
N ARG A 32 18.93 1.66 -1.76
CA ARG A 32 20.28 2.06 -1.29
C ARG A 32 20.92 3.16 -2.14
N SER A 33 20.69 3.12 -3.45
CA SER A 33 21.30 4.06 -4.40
C SER A 33 20.39 5.20 -4.86
N GLN A 34 19.10 5.17 -4.49
CA GLN A 34 18.11 6.17 -4.91
C GLN A 34 17.35 6.61 -3.66
N PRO A 35 17.69 7.75 -3.05
CA PRO A 35 17.22 8.11 -1.71
C PRO A 35 15.69 8.24 -1.61
N ASP A 36 15.02 8.60 -2.71
CA ASP A 36 13.56 8.79 -2.75
C ASP A 36 12.79 7.52 -3.16
N ALA A 37 13.50 6.45 -3.49
CA ALA A 37 12.91 5.20 -3.92
C ALA A 37 12.88 4.15 -2.79
N HIS A 38 11.90 3.28 -2.86
CA HIS A 38 11.67 2.19 -1.92
C HIS A 38 11.42 0.89 -2.71
N HIS A 39 11.87 -0.22 -2.15
CA HIS A 39 11.50 -1.57 -2.58
C HIS A 39 10.27 -1.99 -1.79
N ILE A 40 9.18 -2.29 -2.49
CA ILE A 40 7.96 -2.81 -1.88
C ILE A 40 7.74 -4.22 -2.43
N TYR A 41 7.72 -5.20 -1.52
CA TYR A 41 7.33 -6.57 -1.82
C TYR A 41 5.97 -6.85 -1.24
N LEU A 42 5.07 -7.39 -2.05
CA LEU A 42 3.77 -7.87 -1.61
C LEU A 42 3.85 -9.33 -1.14
N THR A 43 2.80 -9.77 -0.46
CA THR A 43 2.64 -11.14 0.03
C THR A 43 2.49 -12.18 -1.08
N ASP A 44 2.10 -11.75 -2.28
CA ASP A 44 2.02 -12.57 -3.50
C ASP A 44 3.33 -12.54 -4.33
N ASP A 45 4.43 -12.08 -3.72
CA ASP A 45 5.74 -11.89 -4.32
C ASP A 45 5.80 -10.83 -5.45
N THR A 46 4.74 -10.01 -5.62
CA THR A 46 4.80 -8.84 -6.50
C THR A 46 5.80 -7.82 -5.97
N TYR A 47 6.64 -7.29 -6.86
CA TYR A 47 7.66 -6.29 -6.53
C TYR A 47 7.39 -4.94 -7.19
N PHE A 48 7.57 -3.87 -6.42
CA PHE A 48 7.57 -2.50 -6.90
C PHE A 48 8.86 -1.77 -6.49
N CYS A 49 9.46 -1.05 -7.44
CA CYS A 49 10.32 0.09 -7.12
C CYS A 49 9.44 1.34 -7.11
N ALA A 50 9.35 1.99 -5.96
CA ALA A 50 8.29 2.95 -5.67
C ALA A 50 8.85 4.25 -5.08
N THR A 51 8.25 5.38 -5.46
CA THR A 51 8.52 6.70 -4.88
C THR A 51 7.25 7.25 -4.23
N ASN A 52 7.36 8.37 -3.51
CA ASN A 52 6.22 9.02 -2.85
C ASN A 52 5.43 8.06 -1.95
N VAL A 53 6.15 7.22 -1.19
CA VAL A 53 5.54 6.18 -0.36
C VAL A 53 4.97 6.81 0.91
N VAL A 54 3.65 6.69 1.11
CA VAL A 54 2.94 7.28 2.24
C VAL A 54 1.95 6.28 2.82
N GLN A 55 1.96 6.15 4.15
CA GLN A 55 0.96 5.36 4.87
C GLN A 55 -0.26 6.21 5.21
N VAL A 56 -1.45 5.73 4.89
CA VAL A 56 -2.71 6.46 5.04
C VAL A 56 -3.74 5.59 5.75
N ASN A 57 -4.44 6.17 6.74
CA ASN A 57 -5.58 5.54 7.39
C ASN A 57 -6.88 5.93 6.65
N LEU A 58 -7.46 4.98 5.93
CA LEU A 58 -8.73 5.13 5.24
C LEU A 58 -9.90 4.75 6.14
N ILE A 59 -10.92 5.58 6.14
CA ILE A 59 -12.22 5.29 6.75
C ILE A 59 -13.18 4.99 5.62
N ARG A 60 -13.65 3.74 5.52
CA ARG A 60 -14.61 3.32 4.48
C ARG A 60 -15.88 2.79 5.11
N GLN A 61 -17.02 3.16 4.51
CA GLN A 61 -18.30 2.52 4.80
C GLN A 61 -18.36 1.20 4.04
N VAL A 62 -18.51 0.09 4.76
CA VAL A 62 -18.68 -1.24 4.16
C VAL A 62 -20.11 -1.72 4.35
N GLN A 63 -20.67 -2.29 3.28
CA GLN A 63 -21.90 -3.06 3.38
C GLN A 63 -21.56 -4.41 3.98
N GLU A 64 -22.07 -4.69 5.18
CA GLU A 64 -22.01 -6.04 5.72
C GLU A 64 -22.97 -6.90 4.90
N SER A 65 -22.43 -7.93 4.25
CA SER A 65 -23.24 -8.97 3.66
C SER A 65 -24.06 -9.60 4.79
N ARG A 66 -25.38 -9.39 4.77
CA ARG A 66 -26.29 -10.17 5.60
C ARG A 66 -26.18 -11.62 5.10
N ARG A 67 -25.48 -12.46 5.86
CA ARG A 67 -25.55 -13.91 5.71
C ARG A 67 -26.82 -14.41 6.38
#